data_AF-A0A1Q2LFK6-F1
#
_entry.id   AF-A0A1Q2LFK6-F1
#
_cell.length_a   1.000
_cell.length_b   1.000
_cell.length_c   1.000
_cell.angle_alpha   90.00
_cell.angle_beta   90.00
_cell.angle_gamma   90.00
#
_symmetry.space_group_name_H-M   'P 1'
#
loop_
_entity.id
_entity.type
_entity.pdbx_description
1 polymer ?
#
loop_
_entity_poly.entity_id
_entity_poly.type
_entity_poly.pdbx_seq_one_letter_code
_entity_poly.pdbx_strand_id
1 'polypeptide(L)'
;MRDHFLAFHANFIIRGFRYDMLKRVFNGINYAILETTPTTQAQRNHYNEVNAKVQKLKDMVNELNRLHTNNEPMYMRYNLDTRARLEHFFAQSWVETWAGQLRLAESISKENANKNYNRYGNRPNTDDGYNFRGRGLLHLTFKDNYHACTRYLHNQGWLSSDIDFEAQPQLVTDSGVYALLSAVWVWNTYRINEQNLYNIAKPRYYSCTI
;
A
#
# COMPACT_ATOMS: atom_id res chain seq x y z
N MET A 1 -12.43 -12.62 -16.67
CA MET A 1 -11.78 -11.85 -15.58
C MET A 1 -10.25 -11.66 -15.75
N ARG A 2 -9.63 -12.02 -16.90
CA ARG A 2 -8.15 -11.95 -17.06
C ARG A 2 -7.60 -10.71 -17.79
N ASP A 3 -8.43 -9.90 -18.44
CA ASP A 3 -7.89 -8.92 -19.42
C ASP A 3 -7.79 -7.46 -18.92
N HIS A 4 -8.16 -7.16 -17.68
CA HIS A 4 -8.36 -5.76 -17.26
C HIS A 4 -7.57 -5.29 -16.06
N PHE A 5 -6.85 -6.17 -15.34
CA PHE A 5 -6.26 -5.74 -14.07
C PHE A 5 -5.15 -4.73 -14.32
N LEU A 6 -4.20 -5.04 -15.20
CA LEU A 6 -3.17 -4.12 -15.65
C LEU A 6 -2.73 -4.54 -17.06
N ALA A 7 -3.20 -3.84 -18.11
CA ALA A 7 -2.67 -4.03 -19.45
C ALA A 7 -1.28 -3.40 -19.58
N PHE A 8 -0.28 -3.94 -18.86
CA PHE A 8 1.14 -3.60 -19.03
C PHE A 8 1.56 -4.03 -20.43
N HIS A 9 1.42 -3.13 -21.40
CA HIS A 9 1.93 -3.34 -22.75
C HIS A 9 3.47 -3.36 -22.71
N ALA A 10 4.10 -3.98 -23.72
CA ALA A 10 5.56 -3.98 -23.90
C ALA A 10 6.22 -2.60 -23.78
N ASN A 11 5.45 -1.51 -23.98
CA ASN A 11 5.88 -0.12 -23.79
C ASN A 11 6.14 0.31 -22.32
N PHE A 12 5.78 -0.49 -21.32
CA PHE A 12 6.05 -0.19 -19.91
C PHE A 12 7.55 -0.11 -19.59
N ILE A 13 8.34 -0.98 -20.22
CA ILE A 13 9.81 -1.02 -20.06
C ILE A 13 10.46 0.29 -20.55
N ILE A 14 9.82 1.03 -21.46
CA ILE A 14 10.39 2.24 -22.08
C ILE A 14 9.87 3.53 -21.40
N ARG A 15 8.68 3.52 -20.79
CA ARG A 15 7.99 4.75 -20.32
C ARG A 15 7.75 4.82 -18.81
N GLY A 16 8.04 3.76 -18.05
CA GLY A 16 7.80 3.70 -16.62
C GLY A 16 6.31 3.62 -16.24
N PHE A 17 6.05 3.74 -14.94
CA PHE A 17 4.70 3.83 -14.39
C PHE A 17 4.02 5.13 -14.77
N ARG A 18 2.70 5.06 -14.94
CA ARG A 18 1.88 6.23 -15.17
C ARG A 18 0.69 6.24 -14.23
N TYR A 19 0.23 7.45 -13.92
CA TYR A 19 -0.95 7.64 -13.06
C TYR A 19 -2.20 6.92 -13.60
N ASP A 20 -2.41 6.87 -14.93
CA ASP A 20 -3.55 6.16 -15.52
C ASP A 20 -3.55 4.65 -15.22
N MET A 21 -2.38 4.07 -14.92
CA MET A 21 -2.25 2.65 -14.58
C MET A 21 -2.74 2.40 -13.15
N LEU A 22 -2.29 3.19 -12.18
CA LEU A 22 -2.80 3.09 -10.81
C LEU A 22 -4.27 3.52 -10.72
N LYS A 23 -4.71 4.49 -11.53
CA LYS A 23 -6.13 4.87 -11.65
C LYS A 23 -7.02 3.67 -12.03
N ARG A 24 -6.54 2.79 -12.91
CA ARG A 24 -7.25 1.56 -13.32
C ARG A 24 -7.28 0.50 -12.23
N VAL A 25 -6.19 0.35 -11.47
CA VAL A 25 -6.15 -0.53 -10.31
C VAL A 25 -7.14 -0.02 -9.26
N PHE A 26 -6.96 1.20 -8.78
CA PHE A 26 -7.81 1.80 -7.74
C PHE A 26 -9.08 2.42 -8.34
N ASN A 27 -9.83 1.61 -9.07
CA ASN A 27 -11.07 1.98 -9.75
C ASN A 27 -12.27 2.19 -8.82
N GLY A 28 -12.16 1.82 -7.54
CA GLY A 28 -13.17 2.09 -6.51
C GLY A 28 -13.21 3.54 -6.05
N ILE A 29 -12.25 4.37 -6.46
CA ILE A 29 -12.25 5.82 -6.19
C ILE A 29 -13.23 6.53 -7.15
N ASN A 30 -14.06 7.41 -6.61
CA ASN A 30 -14.97 8.24 -7.41
C ASN A 30 -14.22 9.42 -8.06
N TYR A 31 -13.49 9.16 -9.15
CA TYR A 31 -12.71 10.20 -9.84
C TYR A 31 -13.56 11.32 -10.46
N ALA A 32 -14.81 11.04 -10.82
CA ALA A 32 -15.69 11.98 -11.52
C ALA A 32 -15.97 13.25 -10.69
N ILE A 33 -15.92 13.17 -9.35
CA ILE A 33 -16.12 14.36 -8.52
C ILE A 33 -15.07 15.45 -8.76
N LEU A 34 -13.86 15.07 -9.19
CA LEU A 34 -12.79 16.03 -9.46
C LEU A 34 -13.02 16.83 -10.75
N GLU A 35 -13.98 16.43 -11.58
CA GLU A 35 -14.40 17.11 -12.81
C GLU A 35 -15.55 18.09 -12.56
N THR A 36 -16.01 18.20 -11.30
CA THR A 36 -17.13 19.04 -10.88
C THR A 36 -16.67 20.13 -9.91
N THR A 37 -17.39 21.26 -9.88
CA THR A 37 -17.17 22.32 -8.88
C THR A 37 -18.06 22.08 -7.65
N PRO A 38 -17.50 21.85 -6.45
CA PRO A 38 -18.30 21.64 -5.24
C PRO A 38 -19.10 22.89 -4.84
N THR A 39 -20.41 22.77 -4.60
CA THR A 39 -21.25 23.89 -4.17
C THR A 39 -21.58 23.86 -2.67
N THR A 40 -21.50 22.68 -2.04
CA THR A 40 -21.77 22.47 -0.60
C THR A 40 -20.52 22.06 0.19
N GLN A 41 -20.55 22.20 1.52
CA GLN A 41 -19.44 21.75 2.37
C GLN A 41 -19.22 20.24 2.31
N ALA A 42 -20.29 19.45 2.27
CA ALA A 42 -20.20 18.00 2.15
C ALA A 42 -19.51 17.58 0.83
N GLN A 43 -19.85 18.25 -0.29
CA GLN A 43 -19.18 18.02 -1.56
C GLN A 43 -17.71 18.45 -1.53
N ARG A 44 -17.38 19.59 -0.88
CA ARG A 44 -15.98 20.02 -0.69
C ARG A 44 -15.17 18.99 0.09
N ASN A 45 -15.73 18.46 1.17
CA ASN A 45 -15.09 17.42 1.97
C ASN A 45 -14.83 16.15 1.14
N HIS A 46 -15.81 15.70 0.35
CA HIS A 46 -15.64 14.53 -0.50
C HIS A 46 -14.65 14.76 -1.66
N TYR A 47 -14.69 15.94 -2.29
CA TYR A 47 -13.70 16.35 -3.29
C TYR A 47 -12.29 16.29 -2.71
N ASN A 48 -12.08 16.87 -1.52
CA ASN A 48 -10.77 16.90 -0.86
C ASN A 48 -10.28 15.49 -0.50
N GLU A 49 -11.18 14.61 -0.03
CA GLU A 49 -10.85 13.20 0.24
C GLU A 49 -10.38 12.48 -1.04
N VAL A 50 -11.12 12.62 -2.14
CA VAL A 50 -10.75 12.00 -3.42
C VAL A 50 -9.46 12.60 -3.97
N ASN A 51 -9.27 13.92 -3.87
CA ASN A 51 -8.06 14.58 -4.31
C ASN A 51 -6.83 14.11 -3.50
N ALA A 52 -6.97 13.91 -2.20
CA ALA A 52 -5.90 13.36 -1.36
C ALA A 52 -5.52 11.93 -1.77
N LYS A 53 -6.50 11.08 -2.14
CA LYS A 53 -6.22 9.74 -2.69
C LYS A 53 -5.49 9.83 -4.02
N VAL A 54 -5.92 10.72 -4.93
CA VAL A 54 -5.25 10.95 -6.21
C VAL A 54 -3.81 11.40 -6.01
N GLN A 55 -3.56 12.28 -5.04
CA GLN A 55 -2.20 12.72 -4.74
C GLN A 55 -1.34 11.55 -4.27
N LYS A 56 -1.84 10.70 -3.37
CA LYS A 56 -1.14 9.47 -2.94
C LYS A 56 -0.77 8.57 -4.12
N LEU A 57 -1.69 8.37 -5.08
CA LEU A 57 -1.39 7.59 -6.29
C LEU A 57 -0.29 8.22 -7.16
N LYS A 58 -0.30 9.56 -7.29
CA LYS A 58 0.77 10.28 -8.01
C LYS A 58 2.10 10.13 -7.30
N ASP A 59 2.12 10.25 -5.97
CA ASP A 59 3.33 10.07 -5.17
C ASP A 59 3.90 8.66 -5.32
N MET A 60 3.04 7.63 -5.34
CA MET A 60 3.45 6.24 -5.62
C MET A 60 4.07 6.09 -7.02
N VAL A 61 3.46 6.69 -8.05
CA VAL A 61 4.00 6.66 -9.42
C VAL A 61 5.35 7.35 -9.50
N ASN A 62 5.48 8.51 -8.87
CA ASN A 62 6.74 9.24 -8.80
C ASN A 62 7.81 8.40 -8.12
N GLU A 63 7.47 7.75 -7.00
CA GLU A 63 8.40 6.89 -6.29
C GLU A 63 8.81 5.67 -7.11
N LEU A 64 7.87 4.98 -7.74
CA LEU A 64 8.18 3.82 -8.60
C LEU A 64 9.12 4.19 -9.74
N ASN A 65 8.97 5.39 -10.32
CA ASN A 65 9.80 5.89 -11.40
C ASN A 65 11.06 6.61 -10.95
N ARG A 66 11.20 6.94 -9.67
CA ARG A 66 12.39 7.62 -9.14
C ARG A 66 13.62 6.80 -9.49
N LEU A 67 14.68 7.46 -9.91
CA LEU A 67 15.93 6.80 -10.26
C LEU A 67 16.77 6.58 -9.00
N HIS A 68 17.29 5.37 -8.87
CA HIS A 68 18.35 5.05 -7.93
C HIS A 68 19.70 5.62 -8.43
N THR A 69 20.73 5.64 -7.59
CA THR A 69 22.06 6.21 -7.92
C THR A 69 22.75 5.59 -9.14
N ASN A 70 22.34 4.38 -9.53
CA ASN A 70 22.80 3.67 -10.72
C ASN A 70 21.88 3.85 -11.95
N ASN A 71 20.99 4.84 -11.92
CA ASN A 71 20.04 5.17 -12.99
C ASN A 71 18.95 4.09 -13.25
N GLU A 72 18.78 3.14 -12.32
CA GLU A 72 17.66 2.19 -12.36
C GLU A 72 16.43 2.77 -11.66
N PRO A 73 15.23 2.73 -12.26
CA PRO A 73 13.99 3.08 -11.57
C PRO A 73 13.71 2.17 -10.37
N MET A 74 13.13 2.75 -9.31
CA MET A 74 12.90 2.05 -8.05
C MET A 74 12.01 0.82 -8.16
N TYR A 75 11.07 0.76 -9.10
CA TYR A 75 10.26 -0.46 -9.27
C TYR A 75 11.11 -1.71 -9.58
N MET A 76 12.27 -1.56 -10.23
CA MET A 76 13.21 -2.67 -10.41
C MET A 76 13.89 -3.04 -9.09
N ARG A 77 14.30 -2.03 -8.31
CA ARG A 77 14.92 -2.21 -6.98
C ARG A 77 13.95 -2.84 -5.97
N TYR A 78 12.65 -2.63 -6.17
CA TYR A 78 11.58 -3.23 -5.36
C TYR A 78 11.22 -4.65 -5.77
N ASN A 79 11.91 -5.24 -6.76
CA ASN A 79 11.56 -6.52 -7.38
C ASN A 79 10.14 -6.51 -7.97
N LEU A 80 9.68 -5.35 -8.45
CA LEU A 80 8.43 -5.19 -9.21
C LEU A 80 8.78 -5.03 -10.71
N ASP A 81 9.66 -5.89 -11.18
CA ASP A 81 10.38 -5.86 -12.46
C ASP A 81 9.81 -6.80 -13.53
N THR A 82 8.92 -7.71 -13.14
CA THR A 82 8.20 -8.60 -14.06
C THR A 82 6.72 -8.29 -14.07
N ARG A 83 6.08 -8.52 -15.21
CA ARG A 83 4.63 -8.38 -15.35
C ARG A 83 3.86 -9.16 -14.29
N ALA A 84 4.25 -10.41 -14.01
CA ALA A 84 3.58 -11.24 -13.01
C ALA A 84 3.71 -10.69 -11.59
N ARG A 85 4.91 -10.21 -11.19
CA ARG A 85 5.10 -9.60 -9.87
C ARG A 85 4.28 -8.33 -9.72
N LEU A 86 4.25 -7.49 -10.76
CA LEU A 86 3.45 -6.27 -10.80
C LEU A 86 1.95 -6.56 -10.68
N GLU A 87 1.43 -7.45 -11.53
CA GLU A 87 0.02 -7.82 -11.53
C GLU A 87 -0.41 -8.40 -10.19
N HIS A 88 0.38 -9.29 -9.59
CA HIS A 88 0.04 -9.86 -8.28
C HIS A 88 0.15 -8.84 -7.15
N PHE A 89 1.21 -8.02 -7.11
CA PHE A 89 1.38 -6.99 -6.09
C PHE A 89 0.19 -6.03 -6.05
N PHE A 90 -0.23 -5.53 -7.22
CA PHE A 90 -1.35 -4.61 -7.31
C PHE A 90 -2.72 -5.29 -7.21
N ALA A 91 -2.85 -6.57 -7.60
CA ALA A 91 -4.06 -7.36 -7.33
C ALA A 91 -4.28 -7.56 -5.83
N GLN A 92 -3.23 -7.89 -5.07
CA GLN A 92 -3.33 -7.97 -3.62
C GLN A 92 -3.61 -6.58 -3.02
N SER A 93 -2.93 -5.54 -3.50
CA SER A 93 -3.20 -4.16 -3.05
C SER A 93 -4.65 -3.75 -3.28
N TRP A 94 -5.26 -4.15 -4.40
CA TRP A 94 -6.67 -3.87 -4.68
C TRP A 94 -7.61 -4.52 -3.69
N VAL A 95 -7.37 -5.79 -3.36
CA VAL A 95 -8.18 -6.54 -2.38
C VAL A 95 -8.06 -5.90 -1.00
N GLU A 96 -6.84 -5.69 -0.52
CA GLU A 96 -6.56 -5.18 0.83
C GLU A 96 -7.01 -3.72 1.02
N THR A 97 -6.99 -2.92 -0.05
CA THR A 97 -7.46 -1.53 0.00
C THR A 97 -8.95 -1.37 -0.33
N TRP A 98 -9.72 -2.42 -0.05
CA TRP A 98 -11.18 -2.46 -0.13
C TRP A 98 -11.70 -2.31 -1.55
N ALA A 99 -11.35 -3.29 -2.39
CA ALA A 99 -11.76 -3.34 -3.80
C ALA A 99 -11.36 -2.07 -4.58
N GLY A 100 -10.12 -1.61 -4.36
CA GLY A 100 -9.55 -0.47 -5.09
C GLY A 100 -10.04 0.90 -4.62
N GLN A 101 -10.63 1.02 -3.43
CA GLN A 101 -11.04 2.30 -2.85
C GLN A 101 -9.88 3.09 -2.21
N LEU A 102 -8.66 2.51 -2.18
CA LEU A 102 -7.46 3.07 -1.55
C LEU A 102 -7.69 3.42 -0.07
N ARG A 103 -8.41 2.56 0.66
CA ARG A 103 -8.54 2.66 2.11
C ARG A 103 -7.29 2.01 2.73
N LEU A 104 -6.36 2.85 3.22
CA LEU A 104 -5.03 2.46 3.69
C LEU A 104 -4.95 2.19 5.20
N ALA A 105 -6.10 2.00 5.84
CA ALA A 105 -6.18 1.62 7.24
C ALA A 105 -7.36 0.68 7.44
N GLU A 106 -7.13 -0.37 8.19
CA GLU A 106 -8.18 -1.30 8.59
C GLU A 106 -9.26 -0.58 9.41
N SER A 107 -10.52 -0.93 9.12
CA SER A 107 -11.69 -0.44 9.85
C SER A 107 -12.01 -1.36 11.02
N ILE A 108 -11.25 -1.21 12.12
CA ILE A 108 -11.43 -1.95 13.37
C ILE A 108 -11.58 -0.96 14.54
N SER A 109 -12.44 -1.28 15.51
CA SER A 109 -12.55 -0.47 16.73
C SER A 109 -11.28 -0.60 17.57
N LYS A 110 -10.96 0.44 18.34
CA LYS A 110 -9.82 0.43 19.26
C LYS A 110 -9.88 -0.73 20.25
N GLU A 111 -11.06 -0.97 20.81
CA GLU A 111 -11.32 -2.10 21.71
C GLU A 111 -11.03 -3.45 21.05
N ASN A 112 -11.58 -3.70 19.86
CA ASN A 112 -11.37 -4.97 19.16
C ASN A 112 -9.93 -5.15 18.73
N ALA A 113 -9.25 -4.09 18.29
CA ALA A 113 -7.84 -4.16 17.91
C ALA A 113 -6.96 -4.51 19.13
N ASN A 114 -7.16 -3.83 20.25
CA ASN A 114 -6.42 -4.11 21.50
C ASN A 114 -6.75 -5.49 22.09
N LYS A 115 -7.95 -6.03 21.82
CA LYS A 115 -8.31 -7.40 22.20
C LYS A 115 -7.62 -8.44 21.31
N ASN A 116 -7.66 -8.26 20.00
CA ASN A 116 -7.29 -9.28 19.02
C ASN A 116 -5.80 -9.27 18.65
N TYR A 117 -5.09 -8.14 18.84
CA TYR A 117 -3.70 -7.95 18.40
C TYR A 117 -2.69 -7.86 19.54
N ASN A 118 -2.80 -8.70 20.56
CA ASN A 118 -1.80 -8.80 21.66
C ASN A 118 -0.67 -9.80 21.34
N ARG A 119 0.03 -9.58 20.22
CA ARG A 119 1.14 -10.43 19.75
C ARG A 119 2.12 -9.65 18.89
N TYR A 120 3.29 -10.26 18.61
CA TYR A 120 4.33 -9.72 17.73
C TYR A 120 4.74 -8.29 18.11
N GLY A 121 5.21 -8.14 19.36
CA GLY A 121 5.70 -6.87 19.92
C GLY A 121 4.64 -5.97 20.54
N ASN A 122 3.35 -6.18 20.22
CA ASN A 122 2.27 -5.43 20.86
C ASN A 122 2.14 -5.81 22.34
N ARG A 123 2.13 -4.82 23.22
CA ARG A 123 2.05 -5.04 24.67
C ARG A 123 0.59 -5.18 25.13
N PRO A 124 0.30 -6.17 26.01
CA PRO A 124 -1.03 -6.28 26.61
C PRO A 124 -1.35 -5.07 27.48
N ASN A 125 -2.65 -4.75 27.64
CA ASN A 125 -3.15 -3.60 28.41
C ASN A 125 -2.62 -2.23 27.90
N THR A 126 -2.33 -2.14 26.61
CA THR A 126 -1.96 -0.88 25.93
C THR A 126 -2.81 -0.69 24.68
N ASP A 127 -2.60 0.43 23.99
CA ASP A 127 -3.20 0.70 22.70
C ASP A 127 -2.41 0.17 21.51
N ASP A 128 -1.38 -0.66 21.74
CA ASP A 128 -0.52 -1.19 20.70
C ASP A 128 -1.32 -1.96 19.62
N GLY A 129 -2.38 -2.67 20.01
CA GLY A 129 -3.26 -3.35 19.05
C GLY A 129 -3.87 -2.40 18.03
N TYR A 130 -4.44 -1.27 18.48
CA TYR A 130 -4.98 -0.25 17.58
C TYR A 130 -3.90 0.60 16.90
N ASN A 131 -2.84 0.95 17.63
CA ASN A 131 -1.76 1.80 17.13
C ASN A 131 -0.97 1.09 16.02
N PHE A 132 -0.84 -0.24 16.06
CA PHE A 132 -0.17 -1.06 15.06
C PHE A 132 -1.13 -1.98 14.29
N ARG A 133 -2.39 -1.57 14.11
CA ARG A 133 -3.36 -2.24 13.23
C ARG A 133 -2.93 -2.16 11.75
N GLY A 134 -3.62 -2.92 10.89
CA GLY A 134 -3.32 -2.96 9.45
C GLY A 134 -3.35 -1.58 8.78
N ARG A 135 -2.24 -1.19 8.14
CA ARG A 135 -2.12 0.03 7.32
C ARG A 135 -1.37 -0.20 6.00
N GLY A 136 -1.51 0.73 5.07
CA GLY A 136 -0.82 0.72 3.78
C GLY A 136 -1.47 -0.22 2.77
N LEU A 137 -0.80 -0.45 1.63
CA LEU A 137 -1.40 -1.21 0.52
C LEU A 137 -1.57 -2.71 0.82
N LEU A 138 -0.76 -3.28 1.72
CA LEU A 138 -0.77 -4.71 2.07
C LEU A 138 -0.84 -4.95 3.59
N HIS A 139 -1.52 -4.05 4.31
CA HIS A 139 -1.81 -4.17 5.75
C HIS A 139 -0.60 -4.52 6.65
N LEU A 140 0.40 -3.64 6.69
CA LEU A 140 1.45 -3.69 7.71
C LEU A 140 0.81 -3.66 9.10
N THR A 141 1.05 -4.71 9.89
CA THR A 141 0.37 -4.95 11.18
C THR A 141 1.37 -5.48 12.21
N PHE A 142 1.16 -5.13 13.48
CA PHE A 142 1.97 -5.46 14.66
C PHE A 142 3.27 -4.66 14.80
N LYS A 143 3.57 -4.24 16.03
CA LYS A 143 4.71 -3.39 16.38
C LYS A 143 6.04 -3.91 15.84
N ASP A 144 6.31 -5.21 15.98
CA ASP A 144 7.55 -5.82 15.47
C ASP A 144 7.71 -5.63 13.95
N ASN A 145 6.61 -5.67 13.20
CA ASN A 145 6.66 -5.47 11.75
C ASN A 145 6.85 -4.00 11.38
N TYR A 146 6.25 -3.06 12.11
CA TYR A 146 6.52 -1.64 11.92
C TYR A 146 8.00 -1.32 12.18
N HIS A 147 8.58 -1.90 13.24
CA HIS A 147 10.00 -1.83 13.54
C HIS A 147 10.88 -2.42 12.42
N ALA A 148 10.60 -3.68 12.04
CA ALA A 148 11.38 -4.40 11.05
C ALA A 148 11.30 -3.75 9.65
N CYS A 149 10.13 -3.27 9.27
CA CYS A 149 9.93 -2.53 8.03
C CYS A 149 10.76 -1.25 7.99
N THR A 150 10.69 -0.43 9.06
CA THR A 150 11.48 0.80 9.19
C THR A 150 12.97 0.52 9.03
N ARG A 151 13.49 -0.46 9.79
CA ARG A 151 14.90 -0.86 9.72
C ARG A 151 15.32 -1.37 8.35
N TYR A 152 14.49 -2.19 7.71
CA TYR A 152 14.77 -2.68 6.37
C TYR A 152 14.91 -1.51 5.38
N LEU A 153 13.94 -0.59 5.37
CA LEU A 153 13.93 0.52 4.42
C LEU A 153 15.09 1.50 4.66
N HIS A 154 15.48 1.74 5.92
CA HIS A 154 16.70 2.48 6.24
C HIS A 154 17.95 1.79 5.72
N ASN A 155 18.08 0.48 5.93
CA ASN A 155 19.23 -0.28 5.46
C ASN A 155 19.34 -0.31 3.93
N GLN A 156 18.20 -0.25 3.22
CA GLN A 156 18.19 -0.11 1.77
C GLN A 156 18.49 1.32 1.28
N GLY A 157 18.49 2.32 2.19
CA GLY A 157 18.57 3.73 1.84
C GLY A 157 17.32 4.26 1.12
N TRP A 158 16.18 3.60 1.29
CA TRP A 158 14.91 3.97 0.64
C TRP A 158 14.01 4.84 1.53
N LEU A 159 14.32 4.90 2.82
CA LEU A 159 13.63 5.73 3.81
C LEU A 159 14.62 6.72 4.43
N SER A 160 14.19 7.96 4.60
CA SER A 160 15.01 8.98 5.27
C SER A 160 15.20 8.64 6.74
N SER A 161 16.40 8.89 7.28
CA SER A 161 16.80 8.44 8.62
C SER A 161 15.99 9.03 9.78
N ASP A 162 15.25 10.11 9.55
CA ASP A 162 14.37 10.78 10.51
C ASP A 162 12.95 10.17 10.55
N ILE A 163 12.64 9.22 9.66
CA ILE A 163 11.33 8.59 9.58
C ILE A 163 11.33 7.26 10.34
N ASP A 164 10.36 7.08 11.23
CA ASP A 164 10.19 5.84 11.98
C ASP A 164 8.71 5.45 12.02
N PHE A 165 8.36 4.31 11.41
CA PHE A 165 6.97 3.85 11.37
C PHE A 165 6.52 3.23 12.70
N GLU A 166 7.43 2.75 13.55
CA GLU A 166 7.06 2.32 14.90
C GLU A 166 6.70 3.53 15.77
N ALA A 167 7.47 4.62 15.66
CA ALA A 167 7.20 5.86 16.38
C ALA A 167 5.98 6.61 15.81
N GLN A 168 5.77 6.57 14.49
CA GLN A 168 4.74 7.32 13.77
C GLN A 168 3.97 6.43 12.78
N PRO A 169 3.17 5.45 13.26
CA PRO A 169 2.53 4.45 12.39
C PRO A 169 1.51 5.04 11.40
N GLN A 170 0.95 6.23 11.68
CA GLN A 170 0.04 6.94 10.79
C GLN A 170 0.68 7.36 9.46
N LEU A 171 2.01 7.51 9.41
CA LEU A 171 2.74 7.84 8.19
C LEU A 171 2.45 6.86 7.04
N VAL A 172 2.23 5.58 7.37
CA VAL A 172 1.90 4.50 6.42
C VAL A 172 0.53 4.71 5.76
N THR A 173 -0.37 5.48 6.37
CA THR A 173 -1.69 5.83 5.82
C THR A 173 -1.70 7.22 5.16
N ASP A 174 -0.90 8.15 5.68
CA ASP A 174 -0.94 9.56 5.28
C ASP A 174 -0.11 9.84 4.02
N SER A 175 0.96 9.07 3.79
CA SER A 175 1.85 9.22 2.63
C SER A 175 1.67 8.09 1.61
N GLY A 176 1.51 8.46 0.33
CA GLY A 176 1.46 7.48 -0.76
C GLY A 176 2.78 6.72 -0.91
N VAL A 177 3.91 7.40 -0.70
CA VAL A 177 5.26 6.79 -0.72
C VAL A 177 5.39 5.76 0.39
N TYR A 178 5.02 6.10 1.63
CA TYR A 178 5.19 5.17 2.77
C TYR A 178 4.20 4.00 2.73
N ALA A 179 3.00 4.21 2.21
CA ALA A 179 2.06 3.14 1.90
C ALA A 179 2.61 2.14 0.85
N LEU A 180 3.37 2.61 -0.14
CA LEU A 180 4.05 1.78 -1.13
C LEU A 180 5.26 1.05 -0.53
N LEU A 181 6.15 1.77 0.15
CA LEU A 181 7.38 1.20 0.71
C LEU A 181 7.09 0.10 1.75
N SER A 182 6.12 0.34 2.63
CA SER A 182 5.66 -0.68 3.58
C SER A 182 5.12 -1.93 2.88
N ALA A 183 4.36 -1.77 1.81
CA ALA A 183 3.85 -2.87 1.02
C ALA A 183 4.95 -3.62 0.26
N VAL A 184 5.96 -2.93 -0.28
CA VAL A 184 7.15 -3.56 -0.88
C VAL A 184 7.86 -4.44 0.14
N TRP A 185 8.03 -3.95 1.38
CA TRP A 185 8.61 -4.77 2.44
C TRP A 185 7.77 -6.02 2.77
N VAL A 186 6.45 -5.88 2.94
CA VAL A 186 5.55 -7.02 3.18
C VAL A 186 5.63 -8.04 2.04
N TRP A 187 5.64 -7.55 0.79
CA TRP A 187 5.73 -8.38 -0.41
C TRP A 187 7.04 -9.16 -0.45
N ASN A 188 8.18 -8.47 -0.28
CA ASN A 188 9.50 -9.08 -0.33
C ASN A 188 9.76 -10.04 0.83
N THR A 189 9.19 -9.76 2.01
CA THR A 189 9.40 -10.58 3.21
C THR A 189 8.54 -11.83 3.22
N TYR A 190 7.25 -11.71 2.88
CA TYR A 190 6.27 -12.78 3.12
C TYR A 190 5.65 -13.37 1.85
N ARG A 191 5.78 -12.74 0.69
CA ARG A 191 5.05 -13.15 -0.53
C ARG A 191 5.96 -13.67 -1.65
N ILE A 192 7.19 -13.16 -1.77
CA ILE A 192 8.14 -13.68 -2.76
C ILE A 192 8.64 -15.09 -2.39
N ASN A 193 8.68 -15.43 -1.09
CA ASN A 193 9.16 -16.73 -0.61
C ASN A 193 8.07 -17.83 -0.63
N GLU A 194 6.82 -17.49 -0.93
CA GLU A 194 5.75 -18.48 -1.08
C GLU A 194 5.77 -19.05 -2.51
N GLN A 195 6.44 -20.18 -2.63
CA GLN A 195 6.53 -20.98 -3.84
C GLN A 195 5.15 -21.22 -4.47
N ASN A 196 5.13 -21.09 -5.81
CA ASN A 196 4.02 -21.24 -6.75
C ASN A 196 3.10 -20.02 -6.93
N LEU A 197 3.42 -19.22 -7.95
CA LEU A 197 2.57 -18.22 -8.61
C LEU A 197 1.13 -18.72 -8.89
N TYR A 198 0.91 -20.03 -8.96
CA TYR A 198 -0.40 -20.68 -9.11
C TYR A 198 -1.32 -20.61 -7.87
N ASN A 199 -0.77 -20.47 -6.65
CA ASN A 199 -1.57 -20.44 -5.42
C ASN A 199 -1.93 -19.01 -4.95
N ILE A 200 -1.33 -17.98 -5.54
CA ILE A 200 -1.62 -16.55 -5.27
C ILE A 200 -2.94 -16.10 -5.92
N ALA A 201 -3.47 -16.91 -6.85
CA ALA A 201 -4.79 -16.72 -7.45
C ALA A 201 -5.96 -17.03 -6.49
N LYS A 202 -5.69 -17.47 -5.26
CA LYS A 202 -6.67 -17.42 -4.17
C LYS A 202 -6.43 -16.13 -3.38
N PRO A 203 -7.42 -15.23 -3.27
CA PRO A 203 -7.37 -14.21 -2.23
C PRO A 203 -7.11 -14.96 -0.92
N ARG A 204 -5.97 -14.70 -0.27
CA ARG A 204 -5.85 -15.08 1.13
C ARG A 204 -6.77 -14.13 1.86
N TYR A 205 -8.01 -14.57 2.03
CA TYR A 205 -8.71 -14.29 3.25
C TYR A 205 -7.81 -14.85 4.35
N TYR A 206 -6.89 -14.03 4.87
CA TYR A 206 -6.58 -14.17 6.27
C TYR A 206 -7.91 -13.87 6.94
N SER A 207 -8.64 -14.95 7.21
CA SER A 207 -9.76 -14.92 8.09
C SER A 207 -9.23 -14.26 9.36
N CYS A 208 -9.62 -13.01 9.57
CA CYS A 208 -9.96 -12.57 10.90
C CYS A 208 -11.15 -13.46 11.31
N THR A 209 -10.87 -14.72 11.62
CA THR A 209 -11.84 -15.60 12.24
C THR A 209 -11.98 -15.06 13.64
N ILE A 210 -13.19 -14.60 13.92
CA ILE A 210 -13.72 -14.34 15.26
C ILE A 210 -13.63 -15.63 16.07
#